data_AF-A0A7C3IZE0-F1
#
_entry.id   AF-A0A7C3IZE0-F1
#
_cell.length_a   1.000
_cell.length_b   1.000
_cell.length_c   1.000
_cell.angle_alpha   90.00
_cell.angle_beta   90.00
_cell.angle_gamma   90.00
#
_symmetry.space_group_name_H-M   'P 1'
#
loop_
_entity.id
_entity.type
_entity.pdbx_description
1 polymer ?
#
loop_
_entity_poly.entity_id
_entity_poly.type
_entity_poly.pdbx_seq_one_letter_code
_entity_poly.pdbx_strand_id
1 'polypeptide(L)'
;MYSQKLWVDGQNVWTSVQGPPDMLQGTEAKKLLIDAVLFNDIKLPSLGYSLKVLGKQGNEILMKAEMKDEESLNRTYYFDEKTYLINKIESFESVGKGQPPLPVTIYYRNYSKIDGVLIPDRIESMNPMFNMEVSYNIQVNTELDDSAFSPPKQGQ
;
A
#
# COMPACT_ATOMS: atom_id res chain seq x y z
N MET A 1 2.90 -2.98 -24.69
CA MET A 1 3.30 -2.78 -23.29
C MET A 1 2.42 -1.67 -22.74
N TYR A 2 1.53 -1.96 -21.79
CA TYR A 2 0.67 -0.94 -21.18
C TYR A 2 1.49 -0.24 -20.09
N SER A 3 1.62 1.08 -20.17
CA SER A 3 2.27 1.90 -19.14
C SER A 3 1.17 2.62 -18.37
N GLN A 4 0.87 2.14 -17.17
CA GLN A 4 0.04 2.88 -16.24
C GLN A 4 0.93 3.88 -15.49
N LYS A 5 0.48 5.13 -15.41
CA LYS A 5 1.08 6.18 -14.59
C LYS A 5 0.13 6.53 -13.46
N LEU A 6 0.69 6.82 -12.29
CA LEU A 6 -0.01 7.21 -11.07
C LEU A 6 0.69 8.44 -10.49
N TRP A 7 -0.09 9.43 -10.07
CA TRP A 7 0.39 10.61 -9.35
C TRP A 7 -0.46 10.81 -8.10
N VAL A 8 0.19 11.19 -7.00
CA VAL A 8 -0.45 11.49 -5.71
C VAL A 8 0.25 12.70 -5.09
N ASP A 9 -0.49 13.78 -4.83
CA ASP A 9 0.04 15.03 -4.24
C ASP A 9 -0.26 15.16 -2.73
N GLY A 10 -0.79 14.10 -2.13
CA GLY A 10 -1.24 14.04 -0.73
C GLY A 10 -2.70 14.43 -0.52
N GLN A 11 -3.40 14.94 -1.53
CA GLN A 11 -4.84 15.26 -1.49
C GLN A 11 -5.62 14.63 -2.64
N ASN A 12 -4.99 14.55 -3.80
CA ASN A 12 -5.56 14.15 -5.08
C ASN A 12 -4.77 12.97 -5.64
N VAL A 13 -5.45 12.17 -6.45
CA VAL A 13 -4.88 11.02 -7.13
C VAL A 13 -5.25 11.08 -8.60
N TRP A 14 -4.26 10.87 -9.47
CA TRP A 14 -4.47 10.79 -10.92
C TRP A 14 -3.90 9.51 -11.49
N THR A 15 -4.55 8.96 -12.50
CA THR A 15 -4.03 7.83 -13.27
C THR A 15 -4.12 8.08 -14.76
N SER A 16 -3.23 7.44 -15.51
CA SER A 16 -3.29 7.40 -16.98
C SER A 16 -2.78 6.04 -17.45
N VAL A 17 -3.60 5.32 -18.22
CA VAL A 17 -3.18 4.08 -18.89
C VAL A 17 -2.83 4.37 -20.36
N GLN A 18 -3.70 5.14 -21.03
CA GLN A 18 -3.48 5.70 -22.35
C GLN A 18 -4.25 7.01 -22.45
N GLY A 19 -3.58 8.12 -22.78
CA GLY A 19 -4.22 9.43 -22.92
C GLY A 19 -4.06 10.34 -21.69
N PRO A 20 -4.87 11.41 -21.58
CA PRO A 20 -4.73 12.40 -20.52
C PRO A 20 -4.96 11.77 -19.14
N PRO A 21 -4.32 12.29 -18.08
CA PRO A 21 -4.56 11.83 -16.71
C PRO A 21 -5.97 12.14 -16.25
N ASP A 22 -6.62 11.15 -15.65
CA ASP A 22 -7.94 11.28 -15.02
C ASP A 22 -7.80 11.26 -13.50
N MET A 23 -8.55 12.13 -12.83
CA MET A 23 -8.59 12.19 -11.37
C MET A 23 -9.44 11.03 -10.83
N LEU A 24 -8.87 10.25 -9.92
CA LEU A 24 -9.58 9.19 -9.20
C LEU A 24 -10.35 9.76 -8.01
N GLN A 25 -11.45 9.10 -7.66
CA GLN A 25 -12.33 9.48 -6.55
C GLN A 25 -12.80 8.24 -5.78
N GLY A 26 -13.41 8.46 -4.60
CA GLY A 26 -13.99 7.41 -3.78
C GLY A 26 -12.95 6.51 -3.08
N THR A 27 -13.36 5.29 -2.74
CA THR A 27 -12.55 4.35 -1.93
C THR A 27 -11.20 4.02 -2.58
N GLU A 28 -11.13 3.92 -3.91
CA GLU A 28 -9.87 3.65 -4.61
C GLU A 28 -8.88 4.81 -4.48
N ALA A 29 -9.35 6.05 -4.64
CA ALA A 29 -8.50 7.22 -4.41
C ALA A 29 -8.04 7.30 -2.94
N LYS A 30 -8.94 6.98 -1.99
CA LYS A 30 -8.60 6.92 -0.57
C LYS A 30 -7.53 5.87 -0.26
N LYS A 31 -7.63 4.67 -0.87
CA LYS A 31 -6.61 3.61 -0.76
C LYS A 31 -5.25 4.12 -1.23
N LEU A 32 -5.21 4.73 -2.42
CA LEU A 32 -3.97 5.26 -3.00
C LEU A 32 -3.36 6.42 -2.20
N LEU A 33 -4.19 7.27 -1.59
CA LEU A 33 -3.72 8.30 -0.66
C LEU A 33 -3.10 7.71 0.60
N ILE A 34 -3.70 6.66 1.17
CA ILE A 34 -3.15 5.93 2.32
C ILE A 34 -1.84 5.26 1.94
N ASP A 35 -1.77 4.62 0.78
CA ASP A 35 -0.58 3.89 0.32
C ASP A 35 0.58 4.83 -0.06
N ALA A 36 0.29 6.07 -0.47
CA ALA A 36 1.30 7.09 -0.73
C ALA A 36 1.94 7.68 0.54
N VAL A 37 1.35 7.49 1.72
CA VAL A 37 1.95 7.96 2.97
C VAL A 37 3.17 7.11 3.31
N LEU A 38 4.33 7.76 3.38
CA LEU A 38 5.57 7.10 3.79
C LEU A 38 5.40 6.45 5.18
N PHE A 39 5.67 5.15 5.24
CA PHE A 39 5.47 4.31 6.42
C PHE A 39 4.03 4.40 6.97
N ASN A 40 3.02 4.24 6.11
CA ASN A 40 1.61 4.29 6.50
C ASN A 40 1.25 3.29 7.62
N ASP A 41 1.90 2.13 7.67
CA ASP A 41 1.63 1.07 8.66
C ASP A 41 1.90 1.51 10.11
N ILE A 42 2.79 2.50 10.32
CA ILE A 42 3.03 3.07 11.66
C ILE A 42 2.12 4.29 11.96
N LYS A 43 1.32 4.71 10.98
CA LYS A 43 0.43 5.89 11.05
C LYS A 43 -1.04 5.52 10.99
N LEU A 44 -1.39 4.23 11.03
CA LEU A 44 -2.76 3.74 10.85
C LEU A 44 -3.83 4.48 11.67
N PRO A 45 -3.64 4.79 12.98
CA PRO A 45 -4.64 5.53 13.73
C PRO A 45 -4.90 6.94 13.18
N SER A 46 -3.84 7.64 12.76
CA SER A 46 -3.97 8.97 12.13
C SER A 46 -4.60 8.92 10.74
N LEU A 47 -4.55 7.75 10.09
CA LEU A 47 -5.19 7.49 8.80
C LEU A 47 -6.65 7.03 8.95
N GLY A 48 -7.16 6.93 10.18
CA GLY A 48 -8.56 6.61 10.47
C GLY A 48 -8.84 5.14 10.78
N TYR A 49 -7.81 4.32 10.97
CA TYR A 49 -7.97 2.93 11.40
C TYR A 49 -8.14 2.81 12.91
N SER A 50 -9.06 1.95 13.36
CA SER A 50 -9.02 1.37 14.69
C SER A 50 -8.15 0.11 14.67
N LEU A 51 -7.37 -0.11 15.72
CA LEU A 51 -6.45 -1.25 15.81
C LEU A 51 -6.89 -2.20 16.92
N LYS A 52 -6.87 -3.50 16.64
CA LYS A 52 -7.17 -4.56 17.60
C LYS A 52 -6.12 -5.67 17.51
N VAL A 53 -5.36 -5.87 18.58
CA VAL A 53 -4.48 -7.04 18.71
C VAL A 53 -5.37 -8.28 18.88
N LEU A 54 -5.21 -9.26 17.99
CA LEU A 54 -5.98 -10.50 17.99
C LEU A 54 -5.32 -11.60 18.83
N GLY A 55 -4.03 -11.44 19.13
CA GLY A 55 -3.23 -12.38 19.89
C GLY A 55 -2.01 -12.85 19.09
N LYS A 56 -1.60 -14.08 19.34
CA LYS A 56 -0.40 -14.68 18.75
C LYS A 56 -0.75 -16.00 18.05
N GLN A 57 -0.15 -16.24 16.88
CA GLN A 57 -0.25 -17.50 16.14
C GLN A 57 1.16 -17.91 15.71
N GLY A 58 1.65 -19.05 16.21
CA GLY A 58 3.04 -19.46 15.94
C GLY A 58 4.03 -18.41 16.45
N ASN A 59 4.89 -17.89 15.58
CA ASN A 59 5.85 -16.83 15.90
C ASN A 59 5.35 -15.42 15.49
N GLU A 60 4.05 -15.28 15.22
CA GLU A 60 3.48 -14.03 14.71
C GLU A 60 2.48 -13.41 15.68
N ILE A 61 2.56 -12.09 15.85
CA ILE A 61 1.56 -11.27 16.54
C ILE A 61 0.56 -10.78 15.49
N LEU A 62 -0.72 -11.03 15.72
CA LEU A 62 -1.79 -10.67 14.81
C LEU A 62 -2.47 -9.38 15.27
N MET A 63 -2.68 -8.46 14.34
CA MET A 63 -3.37 -7.19 14.60
C MET A 63 -4.29 -6.86 13.44
N LYS A 64 -5.56 -6.58 13.75
CA LYS A 64 -6.55 -6.13 12.80
C LYS A 64 -6.59 -4.61 12.78
N ALA A 65 -6.49 -4.02 11.59
CA ALA A 65 -6.75 -2.61 11.36
C ALA A 65 -8.09 -2.47 10.62
N GLU A 66 -9.03 -1.72 11.18
CA GLU A 66 -10.39 -1.60 10.67
C GLU A 66 -10.77 -0.13 10.41
N MET A 67 -11.41 0.14 9.27
CA MET A 67 -12.09 1.39 8.99
C MET A 67 -13.60 1.16 9.03
N LYS A 68 -14.29 1.86 9.93
CA LYS A 68 -15.71 1.65 10.24
C LYS A 68 -16.64 1.70 9.01
N ASP A 69 -16.36 2.59 8.07
CA ASP A 69 -17.23 2.86 6.93
C ASP A 69 -16.63 2.39 5.59
N GLU A 70 -15.48 1.71 5.62
CA GLU A 70 -14.73 1.30 4.43
C GLU A 70 -14.12 -0.10 4.64
N GLU A 71 -14.98 -1.11 4.79
CA GLU A 71 -14.53 -2.48 5.11
C GLU A 71 -13.52 -3.04 4.10
N SER A 72 -13.59 -2.60 2.84
CA SER A 72 -12.63 -2.97 1.79
C SER A 72 -11.19 -2.49 2.07
N LEU A 73 -11.00 -1.55 2.99
CA LEU A 73 -9.70 -1.06 3.41
C LEU A 73 -9.17 -1.78 4.66
N ASN A 74 -9.92 -2.71 5.24
CA ASN A 74 -9.51 -3.47 6.42
C ASN A 74 -8.33 -4.38 6.11
N ARG A 75 -7.43 -4.53 7.09
CA ARG A 75 -6.18 -5.28 6.96
C ARG A 75 -5.93 -6.11 8.21
N THR A 76 -5.35 -7.29 8.03
CA THR A 76 -4.80 -8.09 9.12
C THR A 76 -3.29 -8.15 8.96
N TYR A 77 -2.57 -7.63 9.94
CA TYR A 77 -1.12 -7.62 9.99
C TYR A 77 -0.60 -8.81 10.80
N TYR A 78 0.52 -9.35 10.34
CA TYR A 78 1.25 -10.42 10.98
C TYR A 78 2.67 -9.91 11.23
N PHE A 79 2.98 -9.64 12.49
CA PHE A 79 4.29 -9.16 12.91
C PHE A 79 5.13 -10.32 13.44
N ASP A 80 6.40 -10.41 13.07
CA ASP A 80 7.34 -11.31 13.71
C ASP A 80 7.50 -10.94 15.20
N GLU A 81 7.36 -11.91 16.10
CA GLU A 81 7.33 -11.62 17.53
C GLU A 81 8.66 -11.16 18.13
N LYS A 82 9.78 -11.41 17.44
CA LYS A 82 11.14 -11.12 17.93
C LYS A 82 11.63 -9.77 17.41
N THR A 83 11.35 -9.49 16.15
CA THR A 83 11.82 -8.30 15.43
C THR A 83 10.76 -7.21 15.34
N TYR A 84 9.49 -7.55 15.57
CA TYR A 84 8.33 -6.67 15.40
C TYR A 84 8.15 -6.12 13.98
N LEU A 85 8.84 -6.71 12.99
CA LEU A 85 8.68 -6.37 11.59
C LEU A 85 7.45 -7.07 11.02
N ILE A 86 6.84 -6.46 9.99
CA ILE A 86 5.71 -7.05 9.29
C ILE A 86 6.22 -8.20 8.43
N ASN A 87 5.71 -9.41 8.64
CA ASN A 87 5.95 -10.55 7.76
C ASN A 87 4.99 -10.56 6.58
N LYS A 88 3.71 -10.30 6.88
CA LYS A 88 2.66 -10.21 5.87
C LYS A 88 1.48 -9.35 6.30
N ILE A 89 0.71 -8.92 5.31
CA ILE A 89 -0.59 -8.28 5.46
C ILE A 89 -1.59 -9.06 4.62
N GLU A 90 -2.73 -9.39 5.22
CA GLU A 90 -3.89 -9.97 4.52
C GLU A 90 -4.99 -8.92 4.42
N SER A 91 -5.61 -8.85 3.25
CA SER A 91 -6.68 -7.89 2.95
C SER A 91 -7.58 -8.41 1.83
N PHE A 92 -8.52 -7.59 1.40
CA PHE A 92 -9.42 -7.86 0.28
C PHE A 92 -9.34 -6.74 -0.75
N GLU A 93 -9.32 -7.08 -2.03
CA GLU A 93 -9.35 -6.13 -3.13
C GLU A 93 -10.66 -6.23 -3.93
N SER A 94 -11.22 -5.07 -4.28
CA SER A 94 -12.39 -5.02 -5.16
C SER A 94 -11.97 -5.29 -6.60
N VAL A 95 -12.61 -6.26 -7.24
CA VAL A 95 -12.36 -6.61 -8.65
C VAL A 95 -13.57 -6.24 -9.51
N GLY A 96 -13.74 -4.94 -9.73
CA GLY A 96 -14.82 -4.43 -10.55
C GLY A 96 -16.20 -4.54 -9.90
N LYS A 97 -17.20 -3.91 -10.54
CA LYS A 97 -18.56 -3.83 -9.99
C LYS A 97 -19.25 -5.20 -10.01
N GLY A 98 -19.78 -5.61 -8.86
CA GLY A 98 -20.63 -6.80 -8.72
C GLY A 98 -19.88 -8.12 -8.57
N GLN A 99 -18.55 -8.11 -8.52
CA GLN A 99 -17.76 -9.30 -8.22
C GLN A 99 -17.43 -9.38 -6.72
N PRO A 100 -17.34 -10.59 -6.14
CA PRO A 100 -16.83 -10.76 -4.79
C PRO A 100 -15.40 -10.20 -4.69
N PRO A 101 -15.03 -9.56 -3.57
CA PRO A 101 -13.67 -9.09 -3.39
C PRO A 101 -12.71 -10.28 -3.30
N LEU A 102 -11.51 -10.11 -3.85
CA LEU A 102 -10.48 -11.15 -3.83
C LEU A 102 -9.61 -11.03 -2.58
N PRO A 103 -9.29 -12.14 -1.91
CA PRO A 103 -8.29 -12.11 -0.85
C PRO A 103 -6.92 -11.80 -1.45
N VAL A 104 -6.18 -10.92 -0.79
CA VAL A 104 -4.82 -10.55 -1.17
C VAL A 104 -3.92 -10.72 0.04
N THR A 105 -2.79 -11.40 -0.19
CA THR A 105 -1.71 -11.52 0.80
C THR A 105 -0.46 -10.83 0.27
N ILE A 106 0.06 -9.89 1.05
CA ILE A 106 1.31 -9.19 0.74
C ILE A 106 2.35 -9.65 1.74
N TYR A 107 3.45 -10.23 1.25
CA TYR A 107 4.60 -10.60 2.06
C TYR A 107 5.71 -9.56 1.93
N TYR A 108 6.34 -9.26 3.06
CA TYR A 108 7.50 -8.39 3.13
C TYR A 108 8.73 -9.23 3.46
N ARG A 109 9.78 -9.07 2.66
CA ARG A 109 10.98 -9.92 2.70
C ARG A 109 12.23 -9.06 2.75
N ASN A 110 13.31 -9.68 3.21
CA ASN A 110 14.67 -9.14 3.13
C ASN A 110 14.78 -7.71 3.68
N TYR A 111 14.42 -7.53 4.94
CA TYR A 111 14.61 -6.24 5.58
C TYR A 111 16.09 -5.91 5.68
N SER A 112 16.47 -4.77 5.13
CA SER A 112 17.83 -4.23 5.21
C SER A 112 17.80 -2.85 5.85
N LYS A 113 18.91 -2.46 6.48
CA LYS A 113 19.02 -1.17 7.15
C LYS A 113 19.50 -0.11 6.15
N ILE A 114 18.69 0.92 5.95
CA ILE A 114 19.01 2.10 5.13
C ILE A 114 18.81 3.33 6.01
N ASP A 115 19.85 4.12 6.23
CA ASP A 115 19.83 5.33 7.07
C ASP A 115 19.15 5.17 8.44
N GLY A 116 19.34 4.01 9.09
CA GLY A 116 18.77 3.75 10.41
C GLY A 116 17.43 3.02 10.40
N VAL A 117 16.74 2.94 9.26
CA VAL A 117 15.41 2.33 9.11
C VAL A 117 15.52 0.95 8.47
N LEU A 118 14.76 -0.03 8.97
CA LEU A 118 14.64 -1.33 8.34
C LEU A 118 13.58 -1.28 7.25
N ILE A 119 13.99 -1.53 6.00
CA ILE A 119 13.12 -1.43 4.82
C ILE A 119 13.17 -2.78 4.07
N PRO A 120 12.03 -3.37 3.69
CA PRO A 120 12.01 -4.59 2.90
C PRO A 120 12.41 -4.28 1.45
N ASP A 121 13.38 -5.02 0.91
CA ASP A 121 13.79 -4.87 -0.49
C ASP A 121 12.95 -5.69 -1.47
N ARG A 122 12.12 -6.60 -0.95
CA ARG A 122 11.26 -7.48 -1.75
C ARG A 122 9.86 -7.56 -1.17
N ILE A 123 8.88 -7.34 -2.03
CA ILE A 123 7.45 -7.45 -1.72
C ILE A 123 6.82 -8.46 -2.68
N GLU A 124 6.11 -9.44 -2.13
CA GLU A 124 5.37 -10.45 -2.89
C GLU A 124 3.88 -10.25 -2.64
N SER A 125 3.09 -10.01 -3.69
CA SER A 125 1.64 -9.91 -3.62
C SER A 125 1.01 -11.12 -4.29
N MET A 126 0.09 -11.77 -3.60
CA MET A 126 -0.58 -13.00 -4.05
C MET A 126 -2.09 -12.85 -3.94
N ASN A 127 -2.78 -13.20 -5.01
CA ASN A 127 -4.23 -13.40 -5.03
C ASN A 127 -4.57 -14.61 -5.93
N PRO A 128 -5.84 -15.06 -5.98
CA PRO A 128 -6.20 -16.23 -6.80
C PRO A 128 -5.96 -16.09 -8.31
N MET A 129 -5.78 -14.87 -8.82
CA MET A 129 -5.57 -14.61 -10.26
C MET A 129 -4.10 -14.52 -10.65
N PHE A 130 -3.24 -13.96 -9.79
CA PHE A 130 -1.83 -13.79 -10.09
C PHE A 130 -0.97 -13.69 -8.82
N ASN A 131 0.32 -13.96 -9.01
CA ASN A 131 1.37 -13.67 -8.05
C ASN A 131 2.31 -12.63 -8.68
N MET A 132 2.60 -11.58 -7.93
CA MET A 132 3.50 -10.49 -8.33
C MET A 132 4.63 -10.39 -7.32
N GLU A 133 5.84 -10.20 -7.82
CA GLU A 133 7.01 -9.91 -7.00
C GLU A 133 7.63 -8.60 -7.47
N VAL A 134 7.93 -7.72 -6.52
CA VAL A 134 8.61 -6.45 -6.77
C VAL A 134 9.88 -6.41 -5.92
N SER A 135 11.01 -6.18 -6.57
CA SER A 135 12.30 -5.92 -5.92
C SER A 135 12.63 -4.44 -6.07
N TYR A 136 13.03 -3.79 -4.98
CA TYR A 136 13.31 -2.36 -4.95
C TYR A 136 14.81 -2.07 -4.95
N ASN A 137 15.20 -1.04 -5.70
CA ASN A 137 16.46 -0.34 -5.50
C ASN A 137 16.12 1.00 -4.83
N ILE A 138 16.56 1.17 -3.58
CA ILE A 138 16.08 2.24 -2.71
C ILE A 138 17.16 3.29 -2.56
N GLN A 139 16.78 4.54 -2.83
CA GLN A 139 17.56 5.73 -2.53
C GLN A 139 16.75 6.59 -1.57
N VAL A 140 17.41 7.19 -0.58
CA VAL A 140 16.79 7.99 0.48
C VAL A 140 17.32 9.41 0.44
N ASN A 141 16.47 10.36 0.82
CA ASN A 141 16.81 11.79 0.84
C ASN A 141 17.26 12.35 -0.53
N THR A 142 16.86 11.71 -1.62
CA THR A 142 17.03 12.26 -2.97
C THR A 142 16.08 13.44 -3.15
N GLU A 143 16.63 14.58 -3.55
CA GLU A 143 15.81 15.75 -3.90
C GLU A 143 14.92 15.44 -5.10
N LEU A 144 13.63 15.69 -4.97
CA LEU A 144 12.63 15.57 -6.03
C LEU A 144 11.90 16.89 -6.15
N ASP A 145 11.63 17.32 -7.39
CA ASP A 145 10.79 18.48 -7.66
C ASP A 145 9.31 18.14 -7.41
N ASP A 146 8.53 19.08 -6.89
CA ASP A 146 7.11 18.88 -6.60
C ASP A 146 6.30 18.45 -7.84
N SER A 147 6.74 18.80 -9.05
CA SER A 147 6.14 18.36 -10.30
C SER A 147 6.21 16.84 -10.52
N ALA A 148 7.06 16.11 -9.80
CA ALA A 148 7.08 14.64 -9.84
C ALA A 148 5.78 14.03 -9.29
N PHE A 149 5.07 14.75 -8.43
CA PHE A 149 3.87 14.28 -7.73
C PHE A 149 2.57 14.74 -8.39
N SER A 150 2.64 15.46 -9.51
CA SER A 150 1.49 15.96 -10.25
C SER A 150 1.56 15.54 -11.73
N PRO A 151 0.42 15.32 -12.40
CA PRO A 151 0.42 15.09 -13.83
C PRO A 151 1.00 16.31 -14.58
N PRO A 152 1.66 16.09 -15.75
CA PRO A 152 2.12 17.19 -16.57
C PRO A 152 0.93 18.05 -17.02
N LYS A 153 1.11 19.38 -17.00
CA LYS A 153 0.08 20.30 -17.52
C LYS A 153 -0.15 20.00 -19.00
N GLN A 154 -1.41 19.82 -19.42
CA GLN A 154 -1.73 19.60 -20.83
C GLN A 154 -1.24 20.81 -21.66
N GLY A 155 -0.34 20.58 -22.63
CA GLY A 155 0.12 21.60 -23.57
C GLY A 155 1.60 22.04 -23.47
N GLN A 156 2.53 21.11 -23.23
CA GLN A 156 3.93 21.23 -23.67
C GLN A 156 4.28 20.10 -24.63
#